data_AF-A0ABD1WEP3-F1
#
_entry.id   AF-A0ABD1WEP3-F1
#
_cell.length_a   1.000
_cell.length_b   1.000
_cell.length_c   1.000
_cell.angle_alpha   90.00
_cell.angle_beta   90.00
_cell.angle_gamma   90.00
#
_symmetry.space_group_name_H-M   'P 1'
#
loop_
_entity.id
_entity.type
_entity.pdbx_description
1 polymer ?
#
loop_
_entity_poly.entity_id
_entity_poly.type
_entity_poly.pdbx_seq_one_letter_code
_entity_poly.pdbx_strand_id
1 'polypeptide(L)'
;MSFGSLLTENSVPLPMSSPTLPGEQACIAPAPLPVAVIQKLQAILGRLIANNRYDRCLSIYIEVRSLNVRASLQALNLDYLEISVSEFNDVASIEGYIAQWGKHLEFAVKHLLEAEYKLCNDVFERMGLDVWKSCFADIAAQAGILAFLQFGKTVTESKKDPIKLLKLLEIFASLNKLRLDFNRLFGGAACAEIQNWTRDLIKRLIQGACEIFWELLVQVELQRHTPPPPDGSIPRVVTFITDYCNKLLGDDYKPILTQVLVIERSWKHEKFQEAIELNVETWSRAYEDAVLSYVFLMNTHWHLYKHLKGTEIGTLLRDSWLREHEQYKEYYSSLYLRESWGKLPALLSREGLILFSGGRATARDLVKKRLKSFNEAFDDMHRKQSNWVILDNDLREKTRQAIIQTIVPVYRSYMQNYGPLVEQDPSASKYAKYTAQSLEKIFNSLFQPKPCETGQFKSEAVEWEI
;
A
#
# COMPACT_ATOMS: atom_id res chain seq x y z
N MET A 1 -22.27 42.00 24.44
CA MET A 1 -20.93 41.59 23.99
C MET A 1 -21.07 40.78 22.71
N SER A 2 -20.25 41.07 21.70
CA SER A 2 -20.19 40.30 20.46
C SER A 2 -19.37 39.03 20.65
N PHE A 3 -19.61 37.99 19.84
CA PHE A 3 -18.89 36.71 19.88
C PHE A 3 -17.36 36.90 19.79
N GLY A 4 -16.90 37.83 18.94
CA GLY A 4 -15.49 38.16 18.79
C GLY A 4 -14.86 38.84 20.01
N SER A 5 -15.52 39.84 20.63
CA SER A 5 -14.92 40.53 21.80
C SER A 5 -14.78 39.57 22.99
N LEU A 6 -15.74 38.66 23.19
CA LEU A 6 -15.66 37.63 24.23
C LEU A 6 -14.46 36.68 24.02
N LEU A 7 -14.14 36.33 22.77
CA LEU A 7 -12.97 35.50 22.44
C LEU A 7 -11.67 36.27 22.64
N THR A 8 -11.55 37.48 22.09
CA THR A 8 -10.31 38.28 22.15
C THR A 8 -9.94 38.64 23.59
N GLU A 9 -10.92 39.01 24.43
CA GLU A 9 -10.68 39.41 25.82
C GLU A 9 -10.24 38.25 26.73
N ASN A 10 -10.52 37.00 26.33
CA ASN A 10 -10.25 35.82 27.17
C ASN A 10 -9.19 34.89 26.56
N SER A 11 -8.70 35.17 25.35
CA SER A 11 -7.63 34.41 24.72
C SER A 11 -6.28 34.98 25.14
N VAL A 12 -5.46 34.16 25.81
CA VAL A 12 -4.10 34.53 26.20
C VAL A 12 -3.11 33.60 25.49
N PRO A 13 -2.04 34.14 24.86
CA PRO A 13 -0.97 33.33 24.29
C PRO A 13 -0.31 32.46 25.37
N LEU A 14 -0.02 31.21 25.04
CA LEU A 14 0.60 30.25 25.95
C LEU A 14 2.13 30.32 25.80
N PRO A 15 2.88 30.75 26.84
CA PRO A 15 4.33 30.77 26.77
C PRO A 15 4.92 29.35 26.93
N MET A 16 6.00 29.07 26.22
CA MET A 16 6.82 27.88 26.52
C MET A 16 7.58 28.14 27.83
N SER A 17 7.31 27.33 28.86
CA SER A 17 8.07 27.40 30.12
C SER A 17 9.48 26.86 29.89
N SER A 18 10.50 27.58 30.34
CA SER A 18 11.89 27.10 30.38
C SER A 18 11.99 25.86 31.28
N PRO A 19 12.92 24.92 31.06
CA PRO A 19 13.06 23.76 31.94
C PRO A 19 13.34 24.22 33.37
N THR A 20 12.42 23.91 34.27
CA THR A 20 12.47 24.23 35.69
C THR A 20 13.62 23.46 36.35
N LEU A 21 14.39 24.13 37.22
CA LEU A 21 15.37 23.46 38.07
C LEU A 21 14.69 22.36 38.90
N PRO A 22 15.42 21.30 39.32
CA PRO A 22 14.81 20.19 40.06
C PRO A 22 14.32 20.69 41.42
N GLY A 23 13.00 20.86 41.59
CA GLY A 23 12.41 21.25 42.87
C GLY A 23 11.09 22.03 42.81
N GLU A 24 10.69 22.59 41.67
CA GLU A 24 9.41 23.31 41.57
C GLU A 24 8.30 22.44 40.96
N GLN A 25 7.14 22.44 41.63
CA GLN A 25 5.93 21.73 41.21
C GLN A 25 5.51 22.15 39.79
N ALA A 26 5.15 21.15 38.97
CA ALA A 26 4.65 21.36 37.62
C ALA A 26 3.41 22.29 37.65
N CYS A 27 3.57 23.52 37.15
CA CYS A 27 2.47 24.44 36.95
C CYS A 27 1.44 23.80 36.00
N ILE A 28 0.20 23.68 36.46
CA ILE A 28 -0.95 23.30 35.63
C ILE A 28 -1.01 24.31 34.48
N ALA A 29 -0.89 23.86 33.24
CA ALA A 29 -1.02 24.73 32.08
C ALA A 29 -2.39 25.45 32.14
N PRO A 30 -2.44 26.79 32.03
CA PRO A 30 -3.69 27.52 32.14
C PRO A 30 -4.68 27.05 31.06
N ALA A 31 -5.94 26.87 31.45
CA ALA A 31 -7.00 26.52 30.52
C ALA A 31 -7.08 27.55 29.38
N PRO A 32 -7.21 27.14 28.10
CA PRO A 32 -7.16 28.06 26.95
C PRO A 32 -8.25 29.12 26.95
N LEU A 33 -9.39 28.80 27.58
CA LEU A 33 -10.51 29.69 27.90
C LEU A 33 -11.19 29.23 29.21
N PRO A 34 -11.73 30.15 30.04
CA PRO A 34 -12.53 29.77 31.20
C PRO A 34 -13.84 29.05 30.81
N VAL A 35 -14.28 28.07 31.60
CA VAL A 35 -15.51 27.29 31.35
C VAL A 35 -16.74 28.18 31.18
N ALA A 36 -16.86 29.24 31.98
CA ALA A 36 -17.97 30.19 31.89
C ALA A 36 -18.00 30.95 30.55
N VAL A 37 -16.84 31.13 29.90
CA VAL A 37 -16.72 31.75 28.57
C VAL A 37 -17.14 30.75 27.51
N ILE A 38 -16.69 29.50 27.60
CA ILE A 38 -17.08 28.41 26.68
C ILE A 38 -18.61 28.25 26.66
N GLN A 39 -19.25 28.20 27.83
CA GLN A 39 -20.72 28.10 27.93
C GLN A 39 -21.44 29.29 27.28
N LYS A 40 -20.90 30.51 27.41
CA LYS A 40 -21.44 31.70 26.74
C LYS A 40 -21.27 31.62 25.23
N LEU A 41 -20.11 31.15 24.74
CA LEU A 41 -19.85 30.95 23.32
C LEU A 41 -20.81 29.91 22.72
N GLN A 42 -20.98 28.76 23.40
CA GLN A 42 -21.94 27.73 23.02
C GLN A 42 -23.38 28.27 22.98
N ALA A 43 -23.78 29.11 23.93
CA ALA A 43 -25.12 29.71 23.94
C ALA A 43 -25.34 30.69 22.78
N ILE A 44 -24.32 31.47 22.40
CA ILE A 44 -24.36 32.35 21.23
C ILE A 44 -24.42 31.52 19.94
N LEU A 45 -23.58 30.50 19.83
CA LEU A 45 -23.55 29.58 18.69
C LEU A 45 -24.90 28.87 18.52
N GLY A 46 -25.50 28.35 19.61
CA GLY A 46 -26.82 27.72 19.59
C GLY A 46 -27.93 28.62 19.02
N ARG A 47 -27.91 29.92 19.35
CA ARG A 47 -28.86 30.89 18.79
C ARG A 47 -28.62 31.20 17.31
N LEU A 48 -27.37 31.11 16.85
CA LEU A 48 -27.02 31.41 15.46
C LEU A 48 -27.17 30.21 14.53
N ILE A 49 -27.00 28.98 15.05
CA ILE A 49 -27.36 27.74 14.36
C ILE A 49 -28.85 27.75 14.02
N ALA A 50 -29.70 28.10 14.98
CA ALA A 50 -31.16 28.18 14.78
C ALA A 50 -31.58 29.16 13.67
N ASN A 51 -30.68 30.05 13.25
CA ASN A 51 -30.91 31.04 12.20
C ASN A 51 -30.05 30.80 10.94
N ASN A 52 -29.32 29.68 10.83
CA ASN A 52 -28.39 29.37 9.73
C ASN A 52 -27.36 30.48 9.42
N ARG A 53 -26.86 31.18 10.44
CA ARG A 53 -25.87 32.28 10.29
C ARG A 53 -24.60 32.07 11.12
N TYR A 54 -24.09 30.84 11.15
CA TYR A 54 -22.95 30.48 12.00
C TYR A 54 -21.59 30.60 11.28
N ASP A 55 -21.55 30.66 9.95
CA ASP A 55 -20.29 30.75 9.16
C ASP A 55 -19.42 31.94 9.59
N ARG A 56 -20.04 33.10 9.81
CA ARG A 56 -19.31 34.30 10.27
C ARG A 56 -18.70 34.12 11.66
N CYS A 57 -19.34 33.35 12.54
CA CYS A 57 -18.76 33.05 13.87
C CYS A 57 -17.63 32.04 13.75
N LEU A 58 -17.73 31.08 12.84
CA LEU A 58 -16.66 30.13 12.56
C LEU A 58 -15.42 30.86 12.01
N SER A 59 -15.58 31.76 11.04
CA SER A 59 -14.47 32.59 10.53
C SER A 59 -13.83 33.45 11.62
N ILE A 60 -14.64 34.14 12.45
CA ILE A 60 -14.12 34.96 13.56
C ILE A 60 -13.39 34.10 14.60
N TYR A 61 -13.92 32.91 14.91
CA TYR A 61 -13.28 31.99 15.84
C TYR A 61 -11.92 31.53 15.30
N ILE A 62 -11.87 31.10 14.04
CA ILE A 62 -10.64 30.66 13.38
C ILE A 62 -9.61 31.79 13.38
N GLU A 63 -10.00 33.00 13.00
CA GLU A 63 -9.12 34.17 12.95
C GLU A 63 -8.53 34.51 14.33
N VAL A 64 -9.37 34.64 15.36
CA VAL A 64 -8.91 35.02 16.71
C VAL A 64 -8.02 33.94 17.31
N ARG A 65 -8.42 32.66 17.19
CA ARG A 65 -7.65 31.55 17.77
C ARG A 65 -6.37 31.27 16.99
N SER A 66 -6.38 31.34 15.66
CA SER A 66 -5.16 31.18 14.86
C SER A 66 -4.14 32.29 15.15
N LEU A 67 -4.58 33.54 15.33
CA LEU A 67 -3.74 34.64 15.77
C LEU A 67 -3.16 34.41 17.18
N ASN A 68 -3.95 33.89 18.11
CA ASN A 68 -3.48 33.59 19.47
C ASN A 68 -2.39 32.49 19.49
N VAL A 69 -2.59 31.42 18.72
CA VAL A 69 -1.58 30.36 18.58
C VAL A 69 -0.34 30.90 17.88
N ARG A 70 -0.50 31.69 16.82
CA ARG A 70 0.62 32.30 16.10
C ARG A 70 1.43 33.24 17.00
N ALA A 71 0.78 34.05 17.83
CA ALA A 71 1.46 34.91 18.80
C ALA A 71 2.26 34.09 19.83
N SER A 72 1.72 32.94 20.27
CA SER A 72 2.43 32.00 21.16
C SER A 72 3.67 31.41 20.50
N LEU A 73 3.60 31.14 19.20
CA LEU A 73 4.71 30.62 18.40
C LEU A 73 5.76 31.70 18.08
N GLN A 74 5.35 32.92 17.77
CA GLN A 74 6.26 34.04 17.49
C GLN A 74 7.14 34.39 18.70
N ALA A 75 6.66 34.17 19.92
CA ALA A 75 7.45 34.34 21.14
C ALA A 75 8.67 33.40 21.22
N LEU A 76 8.73 32.35 20.40
CA LEU A 76 9.82 31.38 20.36
C LEU A 76 10.98 31.79 19.42
N ASN A 77 10.87 32.96 18.76
CA ASN A 77 11.84 33.44 17.78
C ASN A 77 12.09 32.42 16.65
N LEU A 78 11.12 32.32 15.73
CA LEU A 78 11.06 31.29 14.69
C LEU A 78 11.75 31.68 13.38
N ASP A 79 12.58 32.72 13.38
CA ASP A 79 13.27 33.23 12.17
C ASP A 79 14.06 32.14 11.43
N TYR A 80 14.55 31.13 12.17
CA TYR A 80 15.27 30.00 11.59
C TYR A 80 14.41 29.11 10.66
N LEU A 81 13.07 29.16 10.76
CA LEU A 81 12.18 28.40 9.88
C LEU A 81 12.15 28.94 8.45
N GLU A 82 12.52 30.21 8.26
CA GLU A 82 12.50 30.90 6.97
C GLU A 82 13.84 30.81 6.21
N ILE A 83 14.83 30.12 6.80
CA ILE A 83 16.15 29.89 6.20
C ILE A 83 16.00 29.24 4.82
N SER A 84 16.63 29.84 3.81
CA SER A 84 16.68 29.31 2.45
C SER A 84 17.63 28.11 2.32
N VAL A 85 17.47 27.29 1.27
CA VAL A 85 18.39 26.17 1.00
C VAL A 85 19.84 26.64 0.82
N SER A 86 20.06 27.81 0.23
CA SER A 86 21.39 28.43 0.08
C SER A 86 22.02 28.76 1.43
N GLU A 87 21.31 29.47 2.30
CA GLU A 87 21.78 29.82 3.64
C GLU A 87 22.02 28.57 4.48
N PHE A 88 21.19 27.55 4.32
CA PHE A 88 21.39 26.26 4.97
C PHE A 88 22.69 25.56 4.54
N ASN A 89 23.20 25.79 3.32
CA ASN A 89 24.45 25.15 2.89
C ASN A 89 25.71 25.86 3.42
N ASP A 90 25.60 27.13 3.84
CA ASP A 90 26.75 27.97 4.20
C ASP A 90 26.92 28.15 5.72
N VAL A 91 25.90 27.81 6.52
CA VAL A 91 25.86 28.08 7.97
C VAL A 91 26.42 26.93 8.80
N ALA A 92 27.47 27.20 9.60
CA ALA A 92 28.05 26.23 10.54
C ALA A 92 27.18 25.95 11.79
N SER A 93 26.13 26.74 12.07
CA SER A 93 25.32 26.71 13.30
C SER A 93 24.00 25.89 13.21
N ILE A 94 23.86 25.02 12.22
CA ILE A 94 22.60 24.30 11.93
C ILE A 94 22.22 23.26 12.97
N GLU A 95 23.20 22.65 13.65
CA GLU A 95 22.94 21.66 14.71
C GLU A 95 22.10 22.26 15.86
N GLY A 96 22.28 23.56 16.15
CA GLY A 96 21.45 24.28 17.11
C GLY A 96 20.00 24.44 16.66
N TYR A 97 19.77 24.72 15.38
CA TYR A 97 18.42 24.95 14.83
C TYR A 97 17.59 23.68 14.73
N ILE A 98 18.18 22.52 14.41
CA ILE A 98 17.42 21.25 14.36
C ILE A 98 16.98 20.81 15.75
N ALA A 99 17.87 20.91 16.74
CA ALA A 99 17.52 20.62 18.14
C ALA A 99 16.44 21.58 18.66
N GLN A 100 16.53 22.88 18.32
CA GLN A 100 15.52 23.88 18.65
C GLN A 100 14.20 23.60 17.93
N TRP A 101 14.24 23.26 16.64
CA TRP A 101 13.09 22.87 15.83
C TRP A 101 12.34 21.70 16.45
N GLY A 102 13.04 20.64 16.89
CA GLY A 102 12.41 19.48 17.53
C GLY A 102 11.66 19.87 18.82
N LYS A 103 12.26 20.72 19.67
CA LYS A 103 11.63 21.21 20.90
C LYS A 103 10.41 22.11 20.62
N HIS A 104 10.55 23.02 19.66
CA HIS A 104 9.47 23.93 19.27
C HIS A 104 8.30 23.18 18.63
N LEU A 105 8.59 22.21 17.77
CA LEU A 105 7.57 21.35 17.17
C LEU A 105 6.85 20.51 18.22
N GLU A 106 7.59 19.92 19.16
CA GLU A 106 7.00 19.18 20.29
C GLU A 106 6.08 20.07 21.11
N PHE A 107 6.48 21.31 21.40
CA PHE A 107 5.63 22.26 22.12
C PHE A 107 4.38 22.66 21.33
N ALA A 108 4.55 22.98 20.04
CA ALA A 108 3.44 23.34 19.17
C ALA A 108 2.38 22.23 19.12
N VAL A 109 2.81 20.97 18.97
CA VAL A 109 1.91 19.82 18.84
C VAL A 109 1.28 19.42 20.17
N LYS A 110 2.10 19.24 21.23
CA LYS A 110 1.61 18.67 22.51
C LYS A 110 0.92 19.67 23.41
N HIS A 111 1.20 20.96 23.26
CA HIS A 111 0.65 21.99 24.15
C HIS A 111 -0.30 22.92 23.42
N LEU A 112 0.11 23.56 22.32
CA LEU A 112 -0.73 24.56 21.64
C LEU A 112 -1.86 23.90 20.86
N LEU A 113 -1.53 23.03 19.91
CA LEU A 113 -2.51 22.40 19.03
C LEU A 113 -3.38 21.40 19.77
N GLU A 114 -2.83 20.70 20.75
CA GLU A 114 -3.62 19.86 21.65
C GLU A 114 -4.68 20.64 22.43
N ALA A 115 -4.32 21.83 22.91
CA ALA A 115 -5.24 22.72 23.60
C ALA A 115 -6.33 23.24 22.67
N GLU A 116 -5.98 23.68 21.45
CA GLU A 116 -6.98 24.11 20.46
C GLU A 116 -7.88 22.97 20.01
N TYR A 117 -7.35 21.76 19.84
CA TYR A 117 -8.15 20.59 19.46
C TYR A 117 -9.27 20.31 20.46
N LYS A 118 -8.92 20.32 21.76
CA LYS A 118 -9.91 20.18 22.85
C LYS A 118 -10.88 21.35 22.87
N LEU A 119 -10.38 22.58 22.72
CA LEU A 119 -11.22 23.77 22.75
C LEU A 119 -12.21 23.82 21.58
N CYS A 120 -11.79 23.46 20.37
CA CYS A 120 -12.68 23.34 19.22
C CYS A 120 -13.78 22.31 19.48
N ASN A 121 -13.43 21.15 20.03
CA ASN A 121 -14.42 20.14 20.42
C ASN A 121 -15.41 20.69 21.45
N ASP A 122 -14.92 21.36 22.50
CA ASP A 122 -15.77 21.90 23.56
C ASP A 122 -16.67 23.03 23.05
N VAL A 123 -16.18 23.97 22.24
CA VAL A 123 -16.96 25.11 21.74
C VAL A 123 -18.03 24.68 20.74
N PHE A 124 -17.73 23.69 19.90
CA PHE A 124 -18.58 23.29 18.76
C PHE A 124 -19.22 21.91 18.92
N GLU A 125 -19.24 21.34 20.13
CA GLU A 125 -19.80 20.02 20.47
C GLU A 125 -21.17 19.75 19.83
N ARG A 126 -22.02 20.78 19.75
CA ARG A 126 -23.41 20.69 19.25
C ARG A 126 -23.56 20.80 17.73
N MET A 127 -22.49 21.09 16.99
CA MET A 127 -22.51 21.31 15.53
C MET A 127 -22.10 20.08 14.70
N GLY A 128 -21.74 18.98 15.36
CA GLY A 128 -21.31 17.73 14.69
C GLY A 128 -19.80 17.65 14.48
N LEU A 129 -19.30 16.41 14.32
CA LEU A 129 -17.88 16.08 14.32
C LEU A 129 -17.09 16.75 13.17
N ASP A 130 -17.71 16.95 12.02
CA ASP A 130 -17.01 17.46 10.83
C ASP A 130 -16.73 18.97 10.92
N VAL A 131 -17.63 19.73 11.54
CA VAL A 131 -17.54 21.20 11.61
C VAL A 131 -16.37 21.63 12.49
N TRP A 132 -16.23 21.06 13.69
CA TRP A 132 -15.16 21.46 14.61
C TRP A 132 -13.79 20.93 14.18
N LYS A 133 -13.74 19.75 13.53
CA LYS A 133 -12.50 19.24 12.93
C LYS A 133 -12.03 20.10 11.77
N SER A 134 -12.94 20.62 10.94
CA SER A 134 -12.60 21.60 9.90
C SER A 134 -12.06 22.89 10.52
N CYS A 135 -12.74 23.41 11.55
CA CYS A 135 -12.29 24.60 12.26
C CYS A 135 -10.89 24.44 12.87
N PHE A 136 -10.62 23.30 13.51
CA PHE A 136 -9.30 22.97 14.02
C PHE A 136 -8.26 22.88 12.90
N ALA A 137 -8.59 22.25 11.78
CA ALA A 137 -7.68 22.12 10.64
C ALA A 137 -7.26 23.51 10.10
N ASP A 138 -8.22 24.42 9.93
CA ASP A 138 -7.96 25.79 9.49
C ASP A 138 -7.09 26.56 10.50
N ILE A 139 -7.36 26.42 11.80
CA ILE A 139 -6.54 27.03 12.86
C ILE A 139 -5.13 26.46 12.81
N ALA A 140 -4.95 25.15 12.70
CA ALA A 140 -3.63 24.52 12.68
C ALA A 140 -2.81 24.94 11.45
N ALA A 141 -3.43 24.97 10.26
CA ALA A 141 -2.80 25.41 9.04
C ALA A 141 -2.35 26.88 9.14
N GLN A 142 -3.23 27.77 9.63
CA GLN A 142 -2.92 29.18 9.83
C GLN A 142 -1.92 29.43 10.96
N ALA A 143 -1.93 28.62 12.02
CA ALA A 143 -1.09 28.81 13.20
C ALA A 143 0.42 28.72 12.88
N GLY A 144 0.80 28.04 11.81
CA GLY A 144 2.20 27.96 11.35
C GLY A 144 2.80 26.56 11.38
N ILE A 145 2.00 25.50 11.58
CA ILE A 145 2.51 24.11 11.54
C ILE A 145 3.18 23.78 10.20
N LEU A 146 2.69 24.36 9.10
CA LEU A 146 3.26 24.18 7.77
C LEU A 146 4.68 24.76 7.66
N ALA A 147 5.01 25.82 8.39
CA ALA A 147 6.37 26.38 8.41
C ALA A 147 7.37 25.40 9.04
N PHE A 148 6.96 24.67 10.09
CA PHE A 148 7.79 23.60 10.67
C PHE A 148 8.05 22.47 9.68
N LEU A 149 7.04 22.06 8.91
CA LEU A 149 7.18 21.01 7.89
C LEU A 149 8.02 21.50 6.71
N GLN A 150 7.85 22.75 6.30
CA GLN A 150 8.64 23.39 5.25
C GLN A 150 10.12 23.47 5.62
N PHE A 151 10.46 23.83 6.87
CA PHE A 151 11.85 23.81 7.34
C PHE A 151 12.48 22.42 7.20
N GLY A 152 11.75 21.37 7.61
CA GLY A 152 12.21 19.98 7.43
C GLY A 152 12.46 19.65 5.95
N LYS A 153 11.61 20.15 5.05
CA LYS A 153 11.75 19.95 3.60
C LYS A 153 12.97 20.68 3.04
N THR A 154 13.21 21.93 3.44
CA THR A 154 14.41 22.69 3.10
C THR A 154 15.68 21.93 3.50
N VAL A 155 15.69 21.29 4.68
CA VAL A 155 16.81 20.44 5.12
C VAL A 155 16.98 19.25 4.18
N THR A 156 15.90 18.62 3.72
CA THR A 156 16.00 17.50 2.75
C THR A 156 16.55 17.92 1.39
N GLU A 157 16.36 19.17 0.98
CA GLU A 157 16.78 19.72 -0.33
C GLU A 157 18.21 20.28 -0.33
N SER A 158 18.86 20.38 0.83
CA SER A 158 20.25 20.84 0.98
C SER A 158 21.30 19.92 0.31
N LYS A 159 22.56 20.36 0.23
CA LYS A 159 23.65 19.58 -0.38
C LYS A 159 23.81 18.20 0.30
N LYS A 160 24.11 17.17 -0.50
CA LYS A 160 24.38 15.82 0.03
C LYS A 160 25.77 15.80 0.65
N ASP A 161 25.84 15.60 1.97
CA ASP A 161 27.08 15.38 2.69
C ASP A 161 26.85 14.41 3.87
N PRO A 162 27.90 13.81 4.46
CA PRO A 162 27.74 12.87 5.58
C PRO A 162 27.11 13.51 6.83
N ILE A 163 27.37 14.79 7.09
CA ILE A 163 26.81 15.49 8.26
C ILE A 163 25.29 15.65 8.09
N LYS A 164 24.80 15.84 6.86
CA LYS A 164 23.37 15.88 6.53
C LYS A 164 22.67 14.58 6.90
N LEU A 165 23.29 13.41 6.76
CA LEU A 165 22.64 12.16 7.17
C LEU A 165 22.21 12.20 8.63
N LEU A 166 23.12 12.61 9.52
CA LEU A 166 22.82 12.72 10.96
C LEU A 166 21.69 13.71 11.22
N LYS A 167 21.70 14.86 10.54
CA LYS A 167 20.63 15.87 10.59
C LYS A 167 19.27 15.32 10.14
N LEU A 168 19.22 14.53 9.06
CA LEU A 168 17.99 13.91 8.58
C LEU A 168 17.45 12.88 9.60
N LEU A 169 18.34 12.11 10.23
CA LEU A 169 17.96 11.15 11.27
C LEU A 169 17.39 11.85 12.51
N GLU A 170 17.91 13.00 12.93
CA GLU A 170 17.38 13.79 14.04
C GLU A 170 15.98 14.33 13.76
N ILE A 171 15.76 14.87 12.55
CA ILE A 171 14.44 15.35 12.13
C ILE A 171 13.45 14.18 12.10
N PHE A 172 13.84 13.04 11.53
CA PHE A 172 13.02 11.85 11.52
C PHE A 172 12.70 11.36 12.93
N ALA A 173 13.68 11.35 13.85
CA ALA A 173 13.47 10.94 15.23
C ALA A 173 12.47 11.84 15.97
N SER A 174 12.57 13.16 15.77
CA SER A 174 11.65 14.15 16.34
C SER A 174 10.22 13.96 15.81
N LEU A 175 10.06 13.71 14.50
CA LEU A 175 8.74 13.39 13.91
C LEU A 175 8.19 12.06 14.41
N ASN A 176 9.04 11.03 14.50
CA ASN A 176 8.64 9.70 14.96
C ASN A 176 8.21 9.74 16.44
N LYS A 177 8.86 10.55 17.29
CA LYS A 177 8.45 10.80 18.68
C LYS A 177 7.03 11.38 18.78
N LEU A 178 6.63 12.20 17.81
CA LEU A 178 5.31 12.87 17.77
C LEU A 178 4.27 12.12 16.91
N ARG A 179 4.61 10.94 16.36
CA ARG A 179 3.77 10.21 15.40
C ARG A 179 2.33 9.98 15.90
N LEU A 180 2.18 9.56 17.15
CA LEU A 180 0.86 9.27 17.73
C LEU A 180 0.04 10.56 17.90
N ASP A 181 0.69 11.66 18.29
CA ASP A 181 0.05 12.96 18.43
C ASP A 181 -0.41 13.49 17.07
N PHE A 182 0.44 13.40 16.03
CA PHE A 182 0.07 13.77 14.66
C PHE A 182 -1.13 12.96 14.14
N ASN A 183 -1.12 11.64 14.34
CA ASN A 183 -2.23 10.79 13.91
C ASN A 183 -3.55 11.13 14.61
N ARG A 184 -3.49 11.48 15.90
CA ARG A 184 -4.67 11.83 16.68
C ARG A 184 -5.22 13.21 16.31
N LEU A 185 -4.35 14.21 16.23
CA LEU A 185 -4.74 15.59 15.94
C LEU A 185 -5.16 15.78 14.49
N PHE A 186 -4.39 15.22 13.56
CA PHE A 186 -4.53 15.49 12.13
C PHE A 186 -5.11 14.32 11.35
N GLY A 187 -5.53 13.21 11.97
CA GLY A 187 -6.01 12.02 11.26
C GLY A 187 -7.35 12.17 10.51
N GLY A 188 -8.06 13.29 10.68
CA GLY A 188 -9.34 13.54 10.01
C GLY A 188 -9.18 14.05 8.57
N ALA A 189 -10.20 13.83 7.72
CA ALA A 189 -10.22 14.28 6.32
C ALA A 189 -10.02 15.80 6.16
N ALA A 190 -10.47 16.60 7.13
CA ALA A 190 -10.27 18.05 7.15
C ALA A 190 -8.79 18.48 7.20
N CYS A 191 -7.91 17.64 7.74
CA CYS A 191 -6.47 17.93 7.85
C CYS A 191 -5.65 17.34 6.69
N ALA A 192 -6.28 17.02 5.55
CA ALA A 192 -5.62 16.35 4.43
C ALA A 192 -4.36 17.08 3.93
N GLU A 193 -4.35 18.41 3.95
CA GLU A 193 -3.16 19.19 3.59
C GLU A 193 -1.99 18.87 4.54
N ILE A 194 -2.17 19.05 5.85
CA ILE A 194 -1.13 18.79 6.86
C ILE A 194 -0.66 17.33 6.81
N GLN A 195 -1.57 16.37 6.60
CA GLN A 195 -1.23 14.96 6.41
C GLN A 195 -0.34 14.75 5.18
N ASN A 196 -0.67 15.37 4.04
CA ASN A 196 0.08 15.25 2.80
C ASN A 196 1.50 15.83 2.96
N TRP A 197 1.62 17.01 3.58
CA TRP A 197 2.91 17.63 3.89
C TRP A 197 3.77 16.77 4.82
N THR A 198 3.16 16.22 5.89
CA THR A 198 3.86 15.35 6.84
C THR A 198 4.35 14.07 6.16
N ARG A 199 3.50 13.44 5.34
CA ARG A 199 3.85 12.22 4.59
C ARG A 199 4.95 12.47 3.55
N ASP A 200 4.87 13.57 2.81
CA ASP A 200 5.89 13.97 1.83
C ASP A 200 7.24 14.20 2.53
N LEU A 201 7.24 14.92 3.66
CA LEU A 201 8.46 15.14 4.45
C LEU A 201 9.06 13.83 4.95
N ILE A 202 8.27 12.94 5.58
CA ILE A 202 8.76 11.65 6.08
C ILE A 202 9.35 10.82 4.93
N LYS A 203 8.70 10.81 3.76
CA LYS A 203 9.19 10.10 2.57
C LYS A 203 10.53 10.65 2.09
N ARG A 204 10.67 11.98 2.00
CA ARG A 204 11.92 12.64 1.61
C ARG A 204 13.04 12.42 2.61
N LEU A 205 12.74 12.43 3.91
CA LEU A 205 13.72 12.16 4.98
C LEU A 205 14.27 10.74 4.85
N ILE A 206 13.40 9.74 4.72
CA ILE A 206 13.80 8.34 4.61
C ILE A 206 14.60 8.11 3.34
N GLN A 207 14.11 8.59 2.20
CA GLN A 207 14.80 8.44 0.92
C GLN A 207 16.17 9.16 0.93
N GLY A 208 16.21 10.42 1.36
CA GLY A 208 17.44 11.19 1.44
C GLY A 208 18.47 10.59 2.38
N ALA A 209 18.04 10.06 3.53
CA ALA A 209 18.92 9.37 4.46
C ALA A 209 19.51 8.09 3.84
N CYS A 210 18.68 7.28 3.18
CA CYS A 210 19.14 6.07 2.52
C CYS A 210 20.09 6.37 1.35
N GLU A 211 19.79 7.37 0.54
CA GLU A 211 20.65 7.80 -0.58
C GLU A 211 22.06 8.17 -0.07
N ILE A 212 22.16 9.02 0.95
CA ILE A 212 23.46 9.43 1.51
C ILE A 212 24.18 8.24 2.16
N PHE A 213 23.44 7.37 2.86
CA PHE A 213 24.02 6.19 3.50
C PHE A 213 24.66 5.23 2.50
N TRP A 214 23.99 4.96 1.37
CA TRP A 214 24.53 4.07 0.33
C TRP A 214 25.62 4.73 -0.51
N GLU A 215 25.54 6.04 -0.74
CA GLU A 215 26.57 6.80 -1.47
C GLU A 215 27.92 6.81 -0.73
N LEU A 216 27.92 6.68 0.61
CA LEU A 216 29.15 6.60 1.40
C LEU A 216 30.10 5.52 0.88
N LEU A 217 29.60 4.32 0.58
CA LEU A 217 30.43 3.20 0.10
C LEU A 217 31.14 3.55 -1.21
N VAL A 218 30.40 4.13 -2.16
CA VAL A 218 30.94 4.56 -3.46
C VAL A 218 32.03 5.61 -3.28
N GLN A 219 31.81 6.58 -2.38
CA GLN A 219 32.81 7.62 -2.09
C GLN A 219 34.08 7.06 -1.45
N VAL A 220 33.98 6.02 -0.60
CA VAL A 220 35.14 5.33 -0.04
C VAL A 220 35.92 4.58 -1.13
N GLU A 221 35.23 3.88 -2.03
CA GLU A 221 35.86 3.16 -3.14
C GLU A 221 36.62 4.09 -4.09
N LEU A 222 36.05 5.27 -4.40
CA LEU A 222 36.70 6.27 -5.25
C LEU A 222 38.03 6.77 -4.69
N GLN A 223 38.20 6.78 -3.36
CA GLN A 223 39.44 7.24 -2.73
C GLN A 223 40.60 6.25 -2.85
N ARG A 224 40.37 5.03 -3.35
CA ARG A 224 41.42 4.02 -3.58
C ARG A 224 42.57 4.52 -4.46
N HIS A 225 42.31 5.46 -5.35
CA HIS A 225 43.31 6.01 -6.28
C HIS A 225 44.15 7.14 -5.68
N THR A 226 43.85 7.61 -4.46
CA THR A 226 44.67 8.62 -3.79
C THR A 226 45.96 8.01 -3.22
N PRO A 227 47.13 8.59 -3.49
CA PRO A 227 48.40 8.05 -2.97
C PRO A 227 48.46 8.20 -1.44
N PRO A 228 49.10 7.25 -0.74
CA PRO A 228 49.25 7.34 0.72
C PRO A 228 50.15 8.52 1.12
N PRO A 229 49.99 9.06 2.34
CA PRO A 229 50.87 10.08 2.87
C PRO A 229 52.35 9.65 2.85
N PRO A 230 53.28 10.50 2.40
CA PRO A 230 54.70 10.15 2.25
C PRO A 230 55.41 9.96 3.59
N ASP A 231 54.85 10.49 4.68
CA ASP A 231 55.33 10.34 6.05
C ASP A 231 54.81 9.08 6.74
N GLY A 232 53.97 8.28 6.07
CA GLY A 232 53.35 7.08 6.63
C GLY A 232 52.26 7.37 7.67
N SER A 233 51.78 8.61 7.76
CA SER A 233 50.67 8.98 8.63
C SER A 233 49.34 8.33 8.18
N ILE A 234 48.39 8.20 9.12
CA ILE A 234 47.06 7.67 8.80
C ILE A 234 46.34 8.68 7.88
N PRO A 235 45.81 8.25 6.71
CA PRO A 235 45.07 9.14 5.83
C PRO A 235 43.86 9.75 6.54
N ARG A 236 43.66 11.06 6.38
CA ARG A 236 42.54 11.80 7.02
C ARG A 236 41.17 11.18 6.74
N VAL A 237 40.98 10.62 5.55
CA VAL A 237 39.74 9.91 5.20
C VAL A 237 39.48 8.72 6.12
N VAL A 238 40.51 7.92 6.45
CA VAL A 238 40.34 6.73 7.28
C VAL A 238 39.90 7.12 8.69
N THR A 239 40.53 8.16 9.25
CA THR A 239 40.10 8.73 10.54
C THR A 239 38.67 9.25 10.47
N PHE A 240 38.34 10.04 9.44
CA PHE A 240 37.00 10.59 9.25
C PHE A 240 35.92 9.50 9.14
N ILE A 241 36.12 8.47 8.31
CA ILE A 241 35.16 7.37 8.14
C ILE A 241 34.99 6.63 9.47
N THR A 242 36.08 6.36 10.18
CA THR A 242 36.03 5.62 11.44
C THR A 242 35.23 6.40 12.50
N ASP A 243 35.52 7.69 12.66
CA ASP A 243 34.81 8.56 13.60
C ASP A 243 33.34 8.71 13.22
N TYR A 244 33.06 8.88 11.93
CA TYR A 244 31.71 8.99 11.39
C TYR A 244 30.89 7.71 11.59
N CYS A 245 31.45 6.54 11.29
CA CYS A 245 30.81 5.25 11.52
C CYS A 245 30.57 5.00 13.01
N ASN A 246 31.50 5.36 13.89
CA ASN A 246 31.30 5.27 15.34
C ASN A 246 30.14 6.14 15.82
N LYS A 247 30.00 7.37 15.28
CA LYS A 247 28.85 8.24 15.58
C LYS A 247 27.54 7.67 15.03
N LEU A 248 27.53 7.22 13.77
CA LEU A 248 26.33 6.70 13.10
C LEU A 248 25.84 5.36 13.68
N LEU A 249 26.77 4.49 14.06
CA LEU A 249 26.48 3.16 14.62
C LEU A 249 26.46 3.13 16.15
N GLY A 250 26.64 4.30 16.79
CA GLY A 250 26.44 4.48 18.22
C GLY A 250 24.97 4.37 18.63
N ASP A 251 24.73 4.34 19.94
CA ASP A 251 23.39 4.08 20.51
C ASP A 251 22.35 5.14 20.14
N ASP A 252 22.78 6.37 19.84
CA ASP A 252 21.88 7.47 19.50
C ASP A 252 21.26 7.31 18.11
N TYR A 253 22.05 6.96 17.08
CA TYR A 253 21.61 6.97 15.68
C TYR A 253 21.32 5.58 15.12
N LYS A 254 21.98 4.53 15.61
CA LYS A 254 21.79 3.15 15.14
C LYS A 254 20.32 2.69 15.13
N PRO A 255 19.52 2.86 16.21
CA PRO A 255 18.12 2.43 16.19
C PRO A 255 17.29 3.22 15.17
N ILE A 256 17.56 4.52 15.04
CA ILE A 256 16.86 5.42 14.11
C ILE A 256 17.17 5.01 12.66
N LEU A 257 18.46 4.83 12.33
CA LEU A 257 18.91 4.40 11.02
C LEU A 257 18.35 3.03 10.65
N THR A 258 18.36 2.08 11.60
CA THR A 258 17.77 0.75 11.41
C THR A 258 16.29 0.87 11.05
N GLN A 259 15.54 1.71 11.78
CA GLN A 259 14.13 1.94 11.49
C GLN A 259 13.93 2.56 10.09
N VAL A 260 14.72 3.56 9.72
CA VAL A 260 14.68 4.21 8.40
C VAL A 260 14.93 3.20 7.27
N LEU A 261 15.97 2.38 7.39
CA LEU A 261 16.32 1.36 6.39
C LEU A 261 15.24 0.28 6.28
N VAL A 262 14.63 -0.14 7.39
CA VAL A 262 13.52 -1.10 7.39
C VAL A 262 12.30 -0.51 6.69
N ILE A 263 11.97 0.76 6.94
CA ILE A 263 10.85 1.43 6.27
C ILE A 263 11.10 1.56 4.77
N GLU A 264 12.28 2.02 4.37
CA GLU A 264 12.63 2.18 2.95
C GLU A 264 12.54 0.85 2.18
N ARG A 265 13.09 -0.21 2.79
CA ARG A 265 12.99 -1.57 2.24
C ARG A 265 11.54 -2.03 2.10
N SER A 266 10.69 -1.75 3.10
CA SER A 266 9.27 -2.11 3.03
C SER A 266 8.56 -1.42 1.85
N TRP A 267 8.85 -0.15 1.59
CA TRP A 267 8.27 0.58 0.45
C TRP A 267 8.76 0.03 -0.90
N LYS A 268 10.03 -0.38 -0.99
CA LYS A 268 10.55 -1.04 -2.20
C LYS A 268 9.87 -2.38 -2.44
N HIS A 269 9.63 -3.16 -1.40
CA HIS A 269 8.93 -4.44 -1.52
C HIS A 269 7.47 -4.24 -1.95
N GLU A 270 6.74 -3.30 -1.34
CA GLU A 270 5.36 -2.98 -1.74
C GLU A 270 5.27 -2.59 -3.22
N LYS A 271 6.16 -1.70 -3.69
CA LYS A 271 6.23 -1.35 -5.12
C LYS A 271 6.51 -2.54 -6.03
N PHE A 272 7.36 -3.47 -5.60
CA PHE A 272 7.65 -4.68 -6.38
C PHE A 272 6.43 -5.61 -6.45
N GLN A 273 5.71 -5.78 -5.34
CA GLN A 273 4.45 -6.54 -5.30
C GLN A 273 3.39 -5.91 -6.21
N GLU A 274 3.16 -4.60 -6.07
CA GLU A 274 2.23 -3.83 -6.91
C GLU A 274 2.58 -3.93 -8.40
N ALA A 275 3.87 -3.86 -8.75
CA ALA A 275 4.30 -3.97 -10.14
C ALA A 275 4.05 -5.36 -10.73
N ILE A 276 4.29 -6.43 -9.95
CA ILE A 276 3.95 -7.79 -10.38
C ILE A 276 2.45 -7.92 -10.59
N GLU A 277 1.64 -7.49 -9.62
CA GLU A 277 0.19 -7.61 -9.67
C GLU A 277 -0.41 -6.83 -10.85
N LEU A 278 0.05 -5.60 -11.08
CA LEU A 278 -0.37 -4.79 -12.22
C LEU A 278 -0.01 -5.45 -13.55
N ASN A 279 1.21 -5.98 -13.68
CA ASN A 279 1.62 -6.70 -14.90
C ASN A 279 0.76 -7.94 -15.14
N VAL A 280 0.51 -8.75 -14.11
CA VAL A 280 -0.33 -9.95 -14.20
C VAL A 280 -1.76 -9.59 -14.59
N GLU A 281 -2.32 -8.53 -14.00
CA GLU A 281 -3.65 -8.04 -14.35
C GLU A 281 -3.71 -7.56 -15.82
N THR A 282 -2.76 -6.74 -16.25
CA THR A 282 -2.67 -6.25 -17.63
C THR A 282 -2.54 -7.41 -18.62
N TRP A 283 -1.65 -8.37 -18.38
CA TRP A 283 -1.47 -9.55 -19.25
C TRP A 283 -2.71 -10.44 -19.26
N SER A 284 -3.39 -10.60 -18.13
CA SER A 284 -4.62 -11.39 -18.06
C SER A 284 -5.75 -10.81 -18.90
N ARG A 285 -5.85 -9.48 -18.99
CA ARG A 285 -6.86 -8.76 -19.78
C ARG A 285 -6.55 -8.73 -21.28
N ALA A 286 -5.30 -9.00 -21.67
CA ALA A 286 -4.89 -9.01 -23.07
C ALA A 286 -5.37 -10.26 -23.84
N TYR A 287 -5.80 -11.31 -23.12
CA TYR A 287 -6.37 -12.50 -23.73
C TYR A 287 -7.82 -12.25 -24.20
N GLU A 288 -8.11 -12.55 -25.46
CA GLU A 288 -9.48 -12.51 -26.00
C GLU A 288 -10.38 -13.58 -25.35
N ASP A 289 -9.84 -14.77 -25.09
CA ASP A 289 -10.54 -15.85 -24.42
C ASP A 289 -10.35 -15.76 -22.89
N ALA A 290 -11.43 -15.42 -22.18
CA ALA A 290 -11.43 -15.34 -20.72
C ALA A 290 -11.02 -16.67 -20.04
N VAL A 291 -11.32 -17.82 -20.65
CA VAL A 291 -10.95 -19.12 -20.10
C VAL A 291 -9.45 -19.35 -20.20
N LEU A 292 -8.81 -18.88 -21.27
CA LEU A 292 -7.35 -18.92 -21.40
C LEU A 292 -6.69 -17.99 -20.37
N SER A 293 -7.29 -16.81 -20.12
CA SER A 293 -6.85 -15.91 -19.06
C SER A 293 -6.83 -16.59 -17.69
N TYR A 294 -7.85 -17.40 -17.36
CA TYR A 294 -7.86 -18.17 -16.10
C TYR A 294 -6.74 -19.21 -16.02
N VAL A 295 -6.40 -19.87 -17.14
CA VAL A 295 -5.26 -20.80 -17.18
C VAL A 295 -3.93 -20.07 -16.99
N PHE A 296 -3.78 -18.90 -17.63
CA PHE A 296 -2.62 -18.04 -17.44
C PHE A 296 -2.46 -17.60 -15.97
N LEU A 297 -3.54 -17.12 -15.35
CA LEU A 297 -3.55 -16.68 -13.95
C LEU A 297 -3.24 -17.84 -13.00
N MET A 298 -3.86 -19.00 -13.22
CA MET A 298 -3.57 -20.23 -12.47
C MET A 298 -2.09 -20.60 -12.55
N ASN A 299 -1.51 -20.63 -13.76
CA ASN A 299 -0.08 -20.93 -13.97
C ASN A 299 0.83 -19.93 -13.25
N THR A 300 0.52 -18.64 -13.39
CA THR A 300 1.35 -17.54 -12.89
C THR A 300 1.35 -17.51 -11.37
N HIS A 301 0.18 -17.59 -10.74
CA HIS A 301 0.07 -17.63 -9.28
C HIS A 301 0.73 -18.87 -8.69
N TRP A 302 0.60 -20.02 -9.34
CA TRP A 302 1.32 -21.22 -8.90
C TRP A 302 2.83 -21.07 -9.00
N HIS A 303 3.32 -20.50 -10.09
CA HIS A 303 4.75 -20.26 -10.30
C HIS A 303 5.31 -19.30 -9.24
N LEU A 304 4.64 -18.16 -9.00
CA LEU A 304 5.04 -17.20 -7.97
C LEU A 304 5.10 -17.86 -6.59
N TYR A 305 4.08 -18.61 -6.21
CA TYR A 305 4.08 -19.33 -4.93
C TYR A 305 5.21 -20.36 -4.84
N LYS A 306 5.29 -21.29 -5.81
CA LYS A 306 6.21 -22.44 -5.76
C LYS A 306 7.68 -22.03 -5.80
N HIS A 307 8.02 -21.00 -6.59
CA HIS A 307 9.41 -20.60 -6.78
C HIS A 307 9.89 -19.54 -5.77
N LEU A 308 8.99 -18.79 -5.14
CA LEU A 308 9.38 -17.84 -4.10
C LEU A 308 9.33 -18.45 -2.70
N LYS A 309 8.44 -19.42 -2.44
CA LYS A 309 8.32 -20.06 -1.13
C LYS A 309 9.64 -20.72 -0.71
N GLY A 310 10.12 -20.35 0.49
CA GLY A 310 11.36 -20.87 1.06
C GLY A 310 12.64 -20.21 0.54
N THR A 311 12.53 -19.23 -0.35
CA THR A 311 13.68 -18.40 -0.78
C THR A 311 13.81 -17.16 0.09
N GLU A 312 15.00 -16.54 0.10
CA GLU A 312 15.20 -15.24 0.76
C GLU A 312 14.23 -14.20 0.22
N ILE A 313 14.03 -14.12 -1.11
CA ILE A 313 13.06 -13.20 -1.73
C ILE A 313 11.63 -13.47 -1.21
N GLY A 314 11.23 -14.73 -1.07
CA GLY A 314 9.94 -15.09 -0.49
C GLY A 314 9.77 -14.61 0.95
N THR A 315 10.81 -14.75 1.79
CA THR A 315 10.78 -14.23 3.17
C THR A 315 10.64 -12.70 3.20
N LEU A 316 11.26 -12.01 2.24
CA LEU A 316 11.20 -10.56 2.11
C LEU A 316 9.83 -10.05 1.66
N LEU A 317 9.14 -10.80 0.80
CA LEU A 317 7.80 -10.49 0.29
C LEU A 317 6.67 -10.86 1.27
N ARG A 318 7.01 -11.51 2.39
CA ARG A 318 6.11 -11.99 3.46
C ARG A 318 5.28 -13.21 3.07
N ASP A 319 5.11 -14.12 4.03
CA ASP A 319 4.35 -15.36 3.86
C ASP A 319 2.86 -15.14 3.56
N SER A 320 2.29 -14.01 3.98
CA SER A 320 0.88 -13.68 3.71
C SER A 320 0.61 -13.56 2.20
N TRP A 321 1.46 -12.81 1.49
CA TRP A 321 1.33 -12.58 0.05
C TRP A 321 1.55 -13.87 -0.76
N LEU A 322 2.49 -14.71 -0.33
CA LEU A 322 2.69 -16.03 -0.95
C LEU A 322 1.43 -16.91 -0.81
N ARG A 323 0.81 -16.94 0.38
CA ARG A 323 -0.43 -17.71 0.59
C ARG A 323 -1.60 -17.19 -0.24
N GLU A 324 -1.68 -15.88 -0.49
CA GLU A 324 -2.69 -15.31 -1.38
C GLU A 324 -2.55 -15.87 -2.80
N HIS A 325 -1.33 -15.98 -3.33
CA HIS A 325 -1.12 -16.63 -4.63
C HIS A 325 -1.52 -18.10 -4.68
N GLU A 326 -1.29 -18.87 -3.61
CA GLU A 326 -1.82 -20.25 -3.53
C GLU A 326 -3.36 -20.26 -3.59
N GLN A 327 -4.03 -19.33 -2.91
CA GLN A 327 -5.50 -19.20 -2.95
C GLN A 327 -5.99 -18.76 -4.34
N TYR A 328 -5.34 -17.78 -4.97
CA TYR A 328 -5.69 -17.35 -6.33
C TYR A 328 -5.55 -18.48 -7.34
N LYS A 329 -4.50 -19.31 -7.22
CA LYS A 329 -4.34 -20.51 -8.05
C LYS A 329 -5.54 -21.44 -7.94
N GLU A 330 -6.05 -21.71 -6.74
CA GLU A 330 -7.23 -22.58 -6.57
C GLU A 330 -8.52 -21.91 -7.07
N TYR A 331 -8.66 -20.61 -6.85
CA TYR A 331 -9.76 -19.82 -7.38
C TYR A 331 -9.83 -19.88 -8.90
N TYR A 332 -8.72 -19.61 -9.59
CA TYR A 332 -8.68 -19.63 -11.05
C TYR A 332 -8.75 -21.04 -11.63
N SER A 333 -8.24 -22.07 -10.93
CA SER A 333 -8.46 -23.47 -11.32
C SER A 333 -9.95 -23.83 -11.32
N SER A 334 -10.67 -23.42 -10.26
CA SER A 334 -12.11 -23.64 -10.13
C SER A 334 -12.90 -22.87 -11.19
N LEU A 335 -12.52 -21.61 -11.44
CA LEU A 335 -13.15 -20.74 -12.43
C LEU A 335 -12.94 -21.27 -13.84
N TYR A 336 -11.71 -21.68 -14.17
CA TYR A 336 -11.37 -22.37 -15.41
C TYR A 336 -12.26 -23.60 -15.60
N LEU A 337 -12.31 -24.51 -14.62
CA LEU A 337 -13.10 -25.74 -14.74
C LEU A 337 -14.58 -25.43 -14.93
N ARG A 338 -15.15 -24.52 -14.13
CA ARG A 338 -16.57 -24.13 -14.20
C ARG A 338 -16.94 -23.50 -15.54
N GLU A 339 -16.10 -22.60 -16.05
CA GLU A 339 -16.38 -21.86 -17.28
C GLU A 339 -16.05 -22.63 -18.55
N SER A 340 -15.34 -23.77 -18.43
CA SER A 340 -14.97 -24.65 -19.55
C SER A 340 -15.62 -26.04 -19.46
N TRP A 341 -14.82 -27.07 -19.17
CA TRP A 341 -15.17 -28.48 -19.13
C TRP A 341 -16.35 -28.80 -18.21
N GLY A 342 -16.51 -28.05 -17.12
CA GLY A 342 -17.61 -28.16 -16.16
C GLY A 342 -19.00 -27.89 -16.73
N LYS A 343 -19.12 -27.29 -17.93
CA LYS A 343 -20.40 -27.10 -18.63
C LYS A 343 -20.91 -28.37 -19.32
N LEU A 344 -20.02 -29.30 -19.67
CA LEU A 344 -20.38 -30.49 -20.44
C LEU A 344 -21.31 -31.48 -19.71
N PRO A 345 -21.14 -31.78 -18.41
CA PRO A 345 -22.03 -32.69 -17.69
C PRO A 345 -23.52 -32.31 -17.77
N ALA A 346 -23.84 -31.01 -17.77
CA ALA A 346 -25.22 -30.52 -17.82
C ALA A 346 -25.94 -30.89 -19.15
N LEU A 347 -25.19 -31.09 -20.24
CA LEU A 347 -25.74 -31.52 -21.53
C LEU A 347 -26.25 -32.98 -21.49
N LEU A 348 -25.81 -33.75 -20.50
CA LEU A 348 -26.17 -35.16 -20.29
C LEU A 348 -27.19 -35.33 -19.15
N SER A 349 -28.14 -34.40 -19.03
CA SER A 349 -29.21 -34.49 -18.03
C SER A 349 -30.07 -35.75 -18.23
N ARG A 350 -30.60 -36.27 -17.12
CA ARG A 350 -31.58 -37.38 -17.10
C ARG A 350 -33.03 -36.88 -17.23
N GLU A 351 -33.26 -35.58 -17.04
CA GLU A 351 -34.60 -34.99 -17.08
C GLU A 351 -35.30 -35.28 -18.41
N GLY A 352 -36.60 -35.55 -18.38
CA GLY A 352 -37.36 -35.94 -19.57
C GLY A 352 -37.14 -37.37 -20.08
N LEU A 353 -36.14 -38.11 -19.57
CA LEU A 353 -35.93 -39.54 -19.89
C LEU A 353 -36.53 -40.49 -18.83
N ILE A 354 -36.86 -39.97 -17.63
CA ILE A 354 -37.28 -40.77 -16.48
C ILE A 354 -38.73 -41.27 -16.61
N LEU A 355 -39.60 -40.56 -17.33
CA LEU A 355 -41.04 -40.88 -17.37
C LEU A 355 -41.50 -41.64 -18.62
N PHE A 356 -40.63 -41.87 -19.62
CA PHE A 356 -40.96 -42.50 -20.92
C PHE A 356 -42.35 -42.14 -21.49
N SER A 357 -42.87 -40.94 -21.22
CA SER A 357 -44.26 -40.58 -21.50
C SER A 357 -44.58 -40.49 -22.99
N GLY A 358 -43.55 -40.48 -23.85
CA GLY A 358 -43.64 -40.57 -25.32
C GLY A 358 -43.11 -41.88 -25.94
N GLY A 359 -42.72 -42.88 -25.15
CA GLY A 359 -42.20 -44.17 -25.65
C GLY A 359 -40.72 -44.17 -26.08
N ARG A 360 -40.21 -45.33 -26.52
CA ARG A 360 -38.77 -45.58 -26.82
C ARG A 360 -38.22 -44.71 -27.94
N ALA A 361 -39.01 -44.36 -28.95
CA ALA A 361 -38.56 -43.55 -30.09
C ALA A 361 -38.24 -42.11 -29.65
N THR A 362 -39.14 -41.47 -28.89
CA THR A 362 -38.93 -40.12 -28.37
C THR A 362 -37.75 -40.04 -27.41
N ALA A 363 -37.56 -41.05 -26.55
CA ALA A 363 -36.38 -41.14 -25.69
C ALA A 363 -35.09 -41.24 -26.50
N ARG A 364 -35.06 -42.08 -27.54
CA ARG A 364 -33.91 -42.22 -28.45
C ARG A 364 -33.55 -40.91 -29.13
N ASP A 365 -34.53 -40.17 -29.64
CA ASP A 365 -34.28 -38.90 -30.34
C ASP A 365 -33.75 -37.82 -29.38
N LEU A 366 -34.25 -37.78 -28.14
CA LEU A 366 -33.73 -36.89 -27.10
C LEU A 366 -32.29 -37.25 -26.72
N VAL A 367 -31.97 -38.54 -26.57
CA VAL A 367 -30.60 -39.02 -26.30
C VAL A 367 -29.66 -38.65 -27.44
N LYS A 368 -30.07 -38.85 -28.70
CA LYS A 368 -29.31 -38.41 -29.89
C LYS A 368 -29.04 -36.91 -29.88
N LYS A 369 -30.05 -36.09 -29.55
CA LYS A 369 -29.89 -34.63 -29.46
C LYS A 369 -28.87 -34.24 -28.39
N ARG A 370 -28.96 -34.81 -27.19
CA ARG A 370 -28.03 -34.55 -26.08
C ARG A 370 -26.60 -34.97 -26.39
N LEU A 371 -26.40 -36.17 -26.92
CA LEU A 371 -25.08 -36.67 -27.31
C LEU A 371 -24.47 -35.83 -28.43
N LYS A 372 -25.28 -35.39 -29.40
CA LYS A 372 -24.81 -34.49 -30.46
C LYS A 372 -24.33 -33.15 -29.86
N SER A 373 -25.13 -32.52 -29.00
CA SER A 373 -24.73 -31.27 -28.32
C SER A 373 -23.48 -31.43 -27.45
N PHE A 374 -23.35 -32.56 -26.74
CA PHE A 374 -22.15 -32.89 -25.98
C PHE A 374 -20.93 -33.01 -26.88
N ASN A 375 -21.01 -33.76 -27.98
CA ASN A 375 -19.90 -33.98 -28.90
C ASN A 375 -19.44 -32.66 -29.54
N GLU A 376 -20.39 -31.82 -29.98
CA GLU A 376 -20.07 -30.51 -30.57
C GLU A 376 -19.38 -29.58 -29.57
N ALA A 377 -19.88 -29.49 -28.33
CA ALA A 377 -19.27 -28.67 -27.28
C ALA A 377 -17.90 -29.21 -26.83
N PHE A 378 -17.75 -30.54 -26.75
CA PHE A 378 -16.47 -31.18 -26.44
C PHE A 378 -15.43 -30.91 -27.54
N ASP A 379 -15.80 -31.08 -28.82
CA ASP A 379 -14.92 -30.89 -29.97
C ASP A 379 -14.43 -29.44 -30.07
N ASP A 380 -15.33 -28.47 -29.88
CA ASP A 380 -14.97 -27.04 -29.88
C ASP A 380 -13.97 -26.72 -28.77
N MET A 381 -14.22 -27.22 -27.55
CA MET A 381 -13.37 -26.96 -26.40
C MET A 381 -12.01 -27.66 -26.51
N HIS A 382 -11.98 -28.92 -26.96
CA HIS A 382 -10.73 -29.63 -27.24
C HIS A 382 -9.90 -28.91 -28.30
N ARG A 383 -10.54 -28.45 -29.39
CA ARG A 383 -9.86 -27.69 -30.44
C ARG A 383 -9.21 -26.41 -29.90
N LYS A 384 -9.90 -25.66 -29.04
CA LYS A 384 -9.36 -24.42 -28.43
C LYS A 384 -8.21 -24.73 -27.46
N GLN A 385 -8.40 -25.69 -26.57
CA GLN A 385 -7.54 -25.88 -25.40
C GLN A 385 -6.38 -26.85 -25.62
N SER A 386 -6.39 -27.65 -26.68
CA SER A 386 -5.31 -28.61 -26.99
C SER A 386 -3.93 -27.95 -27.18
N ASN A 387 -3.90 -26.67 -27.54
CA ASN A 387 -2.67 -25.90 -27.71
C ASN A 387 -2.21 -25.15 -26.46
N TRP A 388 -3.01 -25.14 -25.39
CA TRP A 388 -2.67 -24.43 -24.16
C TRP A 388 -1.64 -25.23 -23.38
N VAL A 389 -0.89 -24.56 -22.50
CA VAL A 389 0.25 -25.16 -21.80
C VAL A 389 0.16 -24.89 -20.30
N ILE A 390 0.44 -25.93 -19.50
CA ILE A 390 0.70 -25.81 -18.07
C ILE A 390 2.09 -26.40 -17.83
N LEU A 391 3.09 -25.54 -17.61
CA LEU A 391 4.49 -25.99 -17.51
C LEU A 391 4.72 -26.87 -16.28
N ASP A 392 4.17 -26.51 -15.14
CA ASP A 392 4.35 -27.27 -13.90
C ASP A 392 3.62 -28.62 -13.96
N ASN A 393 4.36 -29.71 -13.73
CA ASN A 393 3.82 -31.07 -13.84
C ASN A 393 2.74 -31.37 -12.81
N ASP A 394 2.93 -30.95 -11.55
CA ASP A 394 1.97 -31.24 -10.47
C ASP A 394 0.64 -30.52 -10.71
N LEU A 395 0.72 -29.24 -11.10
CA LEU A 395 -0.45 -28.44 -11.44
C LEU A 395 -1.17 -29.01 -12.67
N ARG A 396 -0.41 -29.41 -13.70
CA ARG A 396 -0.96 -30.00 -14.92
C ARG A 396 -1.74 -31.27 -14.61
N GLU A 397 -1.15 -32.18 -13.84
CA GLU A 397 -1.78 -33.44 -13.50
C GLU A 397 -3.02 -33.23 -12.64
N LYS A 398 -2.95 -32.38 -11.61
CA LYS A 398 -4.12 -32.01 -10.80
C LYS A 398 -5.26 -31.44 -11.65
N THR A 399 -4.94 -30.55 -12.59
CA THR A 399 -5.93 -29.95 -13.49
C THR A 399 -6.59 -30.99 -14.40
N ARG A 400 -5.81 -31.90 -14.99
CA ARG A 400 -6.32 -33.01 -15.81
C ARG A 400 -7.23 -33.94 -15.00
N GLN A 401 -6.80 -34.33 -13.80
CA GLN A 401 -7.58 -35.18 -12.93
C GLN A 401 -8.91 -34.53 -12.53
N ALA A 402 -8.91 -33.22 -12.23
CA ALA A 402 -10.15 -32.49 -11.94
C ALA A 402 -11.13 -32.52 -13.13
N ILE A 403 -10.65 -32.35 -14.36
CA ILE A 403 -11.46 -32.46 -15.59
C ILE A 403 -12.02 -33.88 -15.73
N ILE A 404 -11.17 -34.90 -15.59
CA ILE A 404 -11.55 -36.32 -15.72
C ILE A 404 -12.63 -36.69 -14.71
N GLN A 405 -12.42 -36.35 -13.43
CA GLN A 405 -13.34 -36.64 -12.34
C GLN A 405 -14.70 -35.94 -12.52
N THR A 406 -14.70 -34.77 -13.18
CA THR A 406 -15.93 -34.00 -13.44
C THR A 406 -16.75 -34.60 -14.59
N ILE A 407 -16.09 -35.00 -15.69
CA ILE A 407 -16.79 -35.38 -16.93
C ILE A 407 -16.98 -36.89 -17.07
N VAL A 408 -15.91 -37.67 -16.88
CA VAL A 408 -15.89 -39.08 -17.28
C VAL A 408 -16.92 -39.92 -16.52
N PRO A 409 -17.13 -39.75 -15.19
CA PRO A 409 -18.18 -40.50 -14.48
C PRO A 409 -19.59 -40.22 -15.00
N VAL A 410 -19.90 -38.94 -15.30
CA VAL A 410 -21.22 -38.54 -15.82
C VAL A 410 -21.45 -39.11 -17.21
N TYR A 411 -20.46 -38.99 -18.10
CA TYR A 411 -20.52 -39.55 -19.45
C TYR A 411 -20.68 -41.08 -19.42
N ARG A 412 -19.86 -41.76 -18.61
CA ARG A 412 -19.90 -43.23 -18.44
C ARG A 412 -21.28 -43.68 -17.97
N SER A 413 -21.84 -43.04 -16.93
CA SER A 413 -23.17 -43.36 -16.42
C SER A 413 -24.25 -43.12 -17.47
N TYR A 414 -24.17 -42.02 -18.22
CA TYR A 414 -25.14 -41.71 -19.27
C TYR A 414 -25.11 -42.74 -20.41
N MET A 415 -23.92 -43.11 -20.88
CA MET A 415 -23.74 -44.11 -21.94
C MET A 415 -24.17 -45.51 -21.50
N GLN A 416 -23.93 -45.91 -20.25
CA GLN A 416 -24.39 -47.20 -19.73
C GLN A 416 -25.93 -47.30 -19.71
N ASN A 417 -26.62 -46.21 -19.37
CA ASN A 417 -28.08 -46.21 -19.26
C ASN A 417 -28.80 -46.01 -20.59
N TYR A 418 -28.23 -45.22 -21.51
CA TYR A 418 -28.92 -44.77 -22.72
C TYR A 418 -28.18 -45.09 -24.03
N GLY A 419 -26.91 -45.48 -23.98
CA GLY A 419 -26.11 -45.87 -25.15
C GLY A 419 -26.75 -46.96 -26.03
N PRO A 420 -27.31 -48.04 -25.45
CA PRO A 420 -27.96 -49.10 -26.24
C PRO A 420 -29.11 -48.61 -27.14
N LEU A 421 -29.75 -47.47 -26.82
CA LEU A 421 -30.82 -46.89 -27.64
C LEU A 421 -30.31 -46.29 -28.96
N VAL A 422 -29.02 -45.94 -29.02
CA VAL A 422 -28.43 -45.22 -30.14
C VAL A 422 -27.42 -46.09 -30.90
N GLU A 423 -26.79 -47.06 -30.23
CA GLU A 423 -25.83 -47.99 -30.83
C GLU A 423 -26.45 -48.96 -31.85
N GLN A 424 -27.76 -49.21 -31.76
CA GLN A 424 -28.49 -50.05 -32.72
C GLN A 424 -28.83 -49.33 -34.03
N ASP A 425 -28.50 -48.04 -34.15
CA ASP A 425 -28.79 -47.22 -35.33
C ASP A 425 -27.61 -47.23 -36.32
N PRO A 426 -27.84 -47.32 -37.65
CA PRO A 426 -26.77 -47.23 -38.65
C PRO A 426 -25.92 -45.95 -38.55
N SER A 427 -26.48 -44.88 -37.96
CA SER A 427 -25.80 -43.61 -37.71
C SER A 427 -25.17 -43.49 -36.30
N ALA A 428 -25.01 -44.61 -35.57
CA ALA A 428 -24.50 -44.66 -34.20
C ALA A 428 -23.16 -43.91 -34.02
N SER A 429 -22.24 -44.01 -34.99
CA SER A 429 -20.92 -43.36 -34.95
C SER A 429 -20.98 -41.83 -34.84
N LYS A 430 -22.09 -41.21 -35.24
CA LYS A 430 -22.31 -39.76 -35.12
C LYS A 430 -22.64 -39.33 -33.69
N TYR A 431 -23.18 -40.24 -32.88
CA TYR A 431 -23.68 -39.95 -31.53
C TYR A 431 -22.80 -40.60 -30.46
N ALA A 432 -22.47 -41.88 -30.61
CA ALA A 432 -21.51 -42.61 -29.78
C ALA A 432 -20.07 -42.44 -30.32
N LYS A 433 -19.64 -41.19 -30.49
CA LYS A 433 -18.32 -40.85 -31.07
C LYS A 433 -17.15 -41.21 -30.13
N TYR A 434 -17.41 -41.22 -28.82
CA TYR A 434 -16.39 -41.39 -27.79
C TYR A 434 -16.72 -42.56 -26.86
N THR A 435 -15.69 -43.16 -26.27
CA THR A 435 -15.81 -44.06 -25.13
C THR A 435 -15.29 -43.35 -23.88
N ALA A 436 -15.68 -43.81 -22.69
CA ALA A 436 -15.16 -43.24 -21.44
C ALA A 436 -13.61 -43.31 -21.38
N GLN A 437 -13.02 -44.41 -21.89
CA GLN A 437 -11.57 -44.58 -21.96
C GLN A 437 -10.91 -43.63 -22.99
N SER A 438 -11.55 -43.38 -24.13
CA SER A 438 -11.00 -42.44 -25.12
C SER A 438 -11.02 -41.01 -24.60
N LEU A 439 -12.08 -40.59 -23.89
CA LEU A 439 -12.14 -39.26 -23.27
C LEU A 439 -11.04 -39.08 -22.23
N GLU A 440 -10.83 -40.08 -21.38
CA GLU A 440 -9.76 -40.06 -20.37
C GLU A 440 -8.37 -39.92 -20.99
N LYS A 441 -8.10 -40.65 -22.08
CA LYS A 441 -6.83 -40.51 -22.83
C LYS A 441 -6.66 -39.10 -23.41
N ILE A 442 -7.72 -38.52 -23.98
CA ILE A 442 -7.68 -37.16 -24.53
C ILE A 442 -7.38 -36.15 -23.42
N PHE A 443 -8.09 -36.21 -22.28
CA PHE A 443 -7.84 -35.30 -21.16
C PHE A 443 -6.41 -35.42 -20.62
N ASN A 444 -5.87 -36.64 -20.52
CA ASN A 444 -4.49 -36.86 -20.11
C ASN A 444 -3.44 -36.26 -21.09
N SER A 445 -3.81 -36.04 -22.34
CA SER A 445 -2.93 -35.38 -23.34
C SER A 445 -3.00 -33.85 -23.36
N LEU A 446 -3.94 -33.22 -22.64
CA LEU A 446 -4.07 -31.75 -22.63
C LEU A 446 -2.91 -31.06 -21.91
N PHE A 447 -2.63 -29.79 -22.23
CA PHE A 447 -1.67 -28.94 -21.50
C PHE A 447 -0.20 -29.36 -21.57
N GLN A 448 0.19 -30.18 -22.55
CA GLN A 448 1.57 -30.59 -22.71
C GLN A 448 2.47 -29.40 -23.11
N PRO A 449 3.70 -29.30 -22.58
CA PRO A 449 4.70 -28.38 -23.09
C PRO A 449 5.01 -28.73 -24.53
N LYS A 450 5.10 -27.73 -25.41
CA LYS A 450 5.64 -27.95 -26.75
C LYS A 450 7.15 -28.13 -26.62
N PRO A 451 7.78 -29.11 -27.28
CA PRO A 451 9.23 -29.14 -27.40
C PRO A 451 9.65 -27.85 -28.09
N CYS A 452 10.30 -26.97 -27.33
CA CYS A 452 10.91 -25.78 -27.88
C CYS A 452 12.07 -26.29 -28.74
N GLU A 453 12.02 -26.08 -30.07
CA GLU A 453 13.25 -26.05 -30.84
C GLU A 453 14.12 -25.01 -30.15
N THR A 454 15.25 -25.46 -29.57
CA THR A 454 16.26 -24.62 -28.96
C THR A 454 16.85 -23.69 -30.02
N GLY A 455 16.10 -22.64 -30.35
CA GLY A 455 16.61 -21.41 -30.91
C GLY A 455 17.36 -20.72 -29.79
N GLN A 456 18.64 -20.51 -30.02
CA GLN A 456 19.53 -19.70 -29.18
C GLN A 456 18.77 -18.50 -28.61
N PHE A 457 18.73 -18.37 -27.29
CA PHE A 457 18.57 -17.07 -26.65
C PHE A 457 19.73 -16.20 -27.13
N LYS A 458 19.59 -15.55 -28.29
CA LYS A 458 20.24 -14.27 -28.52
C LYS A 458 19.58 -13.33 -27.52
N SER A 459 20.35 -13.02 -26.49
CA SER A 459 20.18 -11.83 -25.69
C SER A 459 20.06 -10.63 -26.62
N GLU A 460 18.84 -10.28 -27.02
CA GLU A 460 18.54 -8.91 -27.39
C GLU A 460 18.50 -8.14 -26.07
N ALA A 461 19.67 -7.59 -25.76
CA ALA A 461 19.78 -6.53 -24.78
C ALA A 461 18.80 -5.43 -25.22
N VAL A 462 17.75 -5.22 -24.43
CA VAL A 462 17.00 -3.97 -24.48
C VAL A 462 17.97 -2.92 -23.95
N GLU A 463 18.64 -2.25 -24.88
CA GLU A 463 19.35 -1.00 -24.60
C GLU A 463 18.32 -0.01 -24.05
N TRP A 464 18.46 0.29 -22.76
CA TRP A 464 17.88 1.51 -22.20
C TRP A 464 18.72 2.67 -22.75
N GLU A 465 18.16 3.43 -23.70
CA GLU A 465 18.73 4.72 -24.07
C GLU A 465 18.71 5.63 -22.83
N ILE A 466 19.86 6.25 -22.59
CA ILE A 466 20.22 7.15 -21.49
C ILE A 466 19.34 8.40 -21.47
#